data_AF-A0A8T5PXL8-F1
#
_entry.id   AF-A0A8T5PXL8-F1
#
_cell.length_a   1.000
_cell.length_b   1.000
_cell.length_c   1.000
_cell.angle_alpha   90.00
_cell.angle_beta   90.00
_cell.angle_gamma   90.00
#
_symmetry.space_group_name_H-M   'P 1'
#
loop_
_entity.id
_entity.type
_entity.pdbx_description
1 polymer ?
#
loop_
_entity_poly.entity_id
_entity_poly.type
_entity_poly.pdbx_seq_one_letter_code
_entity_poly.pdbx_strand_id
1 'polypeptide(L)'
;MNQKDEYKESLNQTLNLFKQGNSMPEIAYKRKLAFSTIENHLRRLLEEKKIELSELLSKDKIKAIEEAADNCDSLKEIKEKLPDDISYGEIKYVLTAIGRLKQKKNTAIGKAINVYMGNYCSRKCFNHPDIIEECSQKFDALRNSMSSADISFKEFNGMMKNDEIKVCKLDYDDRIRYVSWKHLGYLMDRNTDFWDLKG
;
A
#
# COMPACT_ATOMS: atom_id res chain seq x y z
N MET A 1 24.15 -3.34 5.79
CA MET A 1 22.99 -3.43 6.70
C MET A 1 21.84 -4.02 5.89
N ASN A 2 20.98 -4.88 6.45
CA ASN A 2 19.84 -5.37 5.68
C ASN A 2 18.68 -4.35 5.74
N GLN A 3 17.71 -4.43 4.80
CA GLN A 3 16.59 -3.48 4.73
C GLN A 3 15.74 -3.42 6.02
N LYS A 4 15.69 -4.51 6.79
CA LYS A 4 14.92 -4.56 8.04
C LYS A 4 15.60 -3.74 9.15
N ASP A 5 16.92 -3.78 9.20
CA ASP A 5 17.73 -3.02 10.15
C ASP A 5 17.68 -1.52 9.84
N GLU A 6 17.76 -1.15 8.55
CA GLU A 6 17.59 0.24 8.09
C GLU A 6 16.23 0.83 8.46
N TYR A 7 15.16 0.05 8.30
CA TYR A 7 13.82 0.49 8.70
C TYR A 7 13.71 0.69 10.22
N LYS A 8 14.25 -0.25 11.01
CA LYS A 8 14.24 -0.14 12.48
C LYS A 8 15.01 1.09 12.96
N GLU A 9 16.16 1.38 12.36
CA GLU A 9 16.92 2.59 12.66
C GLU A 9 16.13 3.86 12.30
N SER A 10 15.43 3.85 11.17
CA SER A 10 14.56 4.96 10.76
C SER A 10 13.40 5.21 11.75
N LEU A 11 12.84 4.17 12.36
CA LEU A 11 11.84 4.29 13.42
C LEU A 11 12.45 4.93 14.68
N ASN A 12 13.62 4.46 15.12
CA ASN A 12 14.31 4.97 16.31
C ASN A 12 14.63 6.47 16.18
N GLN A 13 15.10 6.91 15.01
CA GLN A 13 15.34 8.33 14.75
C GLN A 13 14.07 9.18 14.87
N THR A 14 12.92 8.67 14.39
CA THR A 14 11.62 9.35 14.56
C THR A 14 11.27 9.45 16.03
N LEU A 15 11.38 8.33 16.77
CA LEU A 15 11.06 8.27 18.19
C LEU A 15 11.91 9.25 19.00
N ASN A 16 13.22 9.30 18.74
CA ASN A 16 14.14 10.18 19.45
C ASN A 16 13.77 11.65 19.26
N LEU A 17 13.50 12.08 18.02
CA LEU A 17 13.09 13.47 17.75
C LEU A 17 11.71 13.78 18.34
N PHE A 18 10.77 12.83 18.29
CA PHE A 18 9.44 12.97 18.90
C PHE A 18 9.53 13.15 20.42
N LYS A 19 10.33 12.32 21.11
CA LYS A 19 10.54 12.43 22.57
C LYS A 19 11.32 13.69 22.98
N GLN A 20 12.02 14.34 22.05
CA GLN A 20 12.60 15.67 22.24
C GLN A 20 11.57 16.82 22.10
N GLY A 21 10.29 16.50 21.86
CA GLY A 21 9.22 17.50 21.74
C GLY A 21 9.09 18.14 20.35
N ASN A 22 9.76 17.59 19.34
CA ASN A 22 9.60 18.09 17.97
C ASN A 22 8.22 17.69 17.42
N SER A 23 7.55 18.63 16.76
CA SER A 23 6.32 18.36 16.03
C SER A 23 6.57 17.48 14.80
N MET A 24 5.54 16.78 14.33
CA MET A 24 5.65 15.90 13.16
C MET A 24 6.17 16.62 11.90
N PRO A 25 5.74 17.87 11.58
CA PRO A 25 6.31 18.64 10.47
C PRO A 25 7.80 18.95 10.65
N GLU A 26 8.24 19.30 11.86
CA GLU A 26 9.66 19.53 12.16
C GLU A 26 10.50 18.26 12.01
N ILE A 27 9.98 17.12 12.46
CA ILE A 27 10.63 15.82 12.27
C ILE A 27 10.76 15.51 10.78
N ALA A 28 9.68 15.69 10.01
CA ALA A 28 9.69 15.45 8.56
C ALA A 28 10.75 16.32 7.86
N TYR A 29 10.81 17.61 8.21
CA TYR A 29 11.80 18.55 7.70
C TYR A 29 13.24 18.14 8.07
N LYS A 30 13.52 17.91 9.36
CA LYS A 30 14.85 17.54 9.86
C LYS A 30 15.37 16.24 9.24
N ARG A 31 14.48 15.26 9.04
CA ARG A 31 14.82 13.95 8.47
C ARG A 31 14.79 13.92 6.95
N LYS A 32 14.33 15.00 6.29
CA LYS A 32 14.11 15.05 4.84
C LYS A 32 13.20 13.91 4.35
N LEU A 33 12.14 13.63 5.11
CA LEU A 33 11.14 12.62 4.78
C LEU A 33 9.79 13.27 4.51
N ALA A 34 8.94 12.59 3.75
CA ALA A 34 7.56 12.99 3.59
C ALA A 34 6.83 12.95 4.95
N PHE A 35 5.90 13.88 5.17
CA PHE A 35 5.08 13.92 6.37
C PHE A 35 4.36 12.58 6.63
N SER A 36 3.81 11.97 5.58
CA SER A 36 3.15 10.66 5.63
C SER A 36 4.09 9.53 6.08
N THR A 37 5.41 9.63 5.83
CA THR A 37 6.39 8.67 6.35
C THR A 37 6.53 8.79 7.86
N ILE A 38 6.58 10.02 8.37
CA ILE A 38 6.60 10.27 9.82
C ILE A 38 5.32 9.78 10.48
N GLU A 39 4.16 10.05 9.86
CA GLU A 39 2.88 9.53 10.38
C GLU A 39 2.89 7.99 10.45
N ASN A 40 3.35 7.33 9.39
CA ASN A 40 3.45 5.87 9.38
C ASN A 40 4.42 5.32 10.45
N HIS A 41 5.53 6.02 10.71
CA HIS A 41 6.46 5.65 11.78
C HIS A 41 5.81 5.79 13.16
N LEU A 42 5.12 6.90 13.44
CA LEU A 42 4.46 7.11 14.74
C LEU A 42 3.35 6.09 14.96
N ARG A 43 2.55 5.77 13.93
CA ARG A 43 1.59 4.65 14.02
C ARG A 43 2.28 3.34 14.40
N ARG A 44 3.43 3.04 13.78
CA ARG A 44 4.17 1.80 14.07
C ARG A 44 4.73 1.79 15.50
N LEU A 45 5.21 2.94 15.98
CA LEU A 45 5.69 3.09 17.35
C LEU A 45 4.55 2.97 18.38
N LEU A 46 3.35 3.46 18.05
CA LEU A 46 2.12 3.26 18.84
C LEU A 46 1.75 1.78 18.91
N GLU A 47 1.77 1.08 17.77
CA GLU A 47 1.54 -0.38 17.71
C GLU A 47 2.55 -1.17 18.55
N GLU A 48 3.81 -0.74 18.57
CA GLU A 48 4.89 -1.31 19.38
C GLU A 48 4.90 -0.82 20.84
N LYS A 49 3.89 -0.04 21.25
CA LYS A 49 3.74 0.53 22.60
C LYS A 49 4.97 1.34 23.06
N LYS A 50 5.63 2.02 22.13
CA LYS A 50 6.74 2.95 22.39
C LYS A 50 6.25 4.38 22.67
N ILE A 51 5.04 4.68 22.24
CA ILE A 51 4.31 5.91 22.50
C ILE A 51 2.84 5.58 22.74
N GLU A 52 2.15 6.47 23.44
CA GLU A 52 0.72 6.40 23.72
C GLU A 52 -0.10 7.27 22.76
N LEU A 53 -1.36 6.90 22.52
CA LEU A 53 -2.25 7.65 21.62
C LEU A 53 -2.44 9.11 22.09
N SER A 54 -2.50 9.33 23.40
CA SER A 54 -2.65 10.66 24.00
C SER A 54 -1.42 11.56 23.81
N GLU A 55 -0.26 11.01 23.42
CA GLU A 55 0.91 11.82 23.03
C GLU A 55 0.76 12.37 21.61
N LEU A 56 -0.11 11.78 20.78
CA LEU A 56 -0.30 12.14 19.38
C LEU A 56 -1.51 13.05 19.17
N LEU A 57 -2.59 12.83 19.93
CA LEU A 57 -3.89 13.46 19.69
C LEU A 57 -4.53 13.96 21.00
N SER A 58 -5.30 15.04 20.90
CA SER A 58 -6.16 15.50 21.98
C SER A 58 -7.32 14.53 22.23
N LYS A 59 -7.87 14.54 23.44
CA LYS A 59 -9.03 13.72 23.80
C LYS A 59 -10.23 13.97 22.88
N ASP A 60 -10.45 15.21 22.47
CA ASP A 60 -11.55 15.59 21.59
C ASP A 60 -11.41 14.98 20.19
N LYS A 61 -10.20 15.00 19.61
CA LYS A 61 -9.92 14.36 18.33
C LYS A 61 -10.09 12.84 18.42
N ILE A 62 -9.59 12.22 19.49
CA ILE A 62 -9.74 10.78 19.70
C ILE A 62 -11.21 10.40 19.71
N LYS A 63 -12.00 11.09 20.55
CA LYS A 63 -13.44 10.83 20.69
C LYS A 63 -14.20 11.00 19.37
N ALA A 64 -13.94 12.08 18.63
CA ALA A 64 -14.59 12.33 17.34
C ALA A 64 -14.29 11.21 16.33
N ILE A 65 -13.05 10.72 16.29
CA ILE A 65 -12.64 9.63 15.39
C ILE A 65 -13.27 8.29 15.81
N GLU A 66 -13.33 8.00 17.12
CA GLU A 66 -13.98 6.79 17.64
C GLU A 66 -15.47 6.75 17.26
N GLU A 67 -16.20 7.85 17.50
CA GLU A 67 -17.62 7.98 17.14
C GLU A 67 -17.86 7.84 15.63
N ALA A 68 -16.99 8.44 14.81
CA ALA A 68 -17.07 8.30 13.36
C ALA A 68 -16.79 6.85 12.90
N ALA A 69 -15.86 6.16 13.55
CA ALA A 69 -15.47 4.80 13.21
C ALA A 69 -16.57 3.77 13.51
N ASP A 70 -17.38 3.94 14.56
CA ASP A 70 -18.41 2.98 14.98
C ASP A 70 -19.39 2.58 13.87
N ASN A 71 -19.65 3.50 12.93
CA ASN A 71 -20.63 3.29 11.86
C ASN A 71 -19.99 3.34 10.46
N CYS A 72 -18.72 2.99 10.34
CA CYS A 72 -17.98 3.04 9.07
C CYS A 72 -17.07 1.81 8.91
N ASP A 73 -17.00 1.32 7.67
CA ASP A 73 -16.20 0.14 7.31
C ASP A 73 -14.90 0.51 6.57
N SER A 74 -14.81 1.74 6.05
CA SER A 74 -13.65 2.23 5.30
C SER A 74 -13.05 3.50 5.87
N LEU A 75 -11.73 3.68 5.69
CA LEU A 75 -11.03 4.92 6.09
C LEU A 75 -11.61 6.17 5.41
N LYS A 76 -12.12 5.99 4.18
CA LYS A 76 -12.70 7.08 3.39
C LYS A 76 -14.00 7.57 4.03
N GLU A 77 -14.92 6.65 4.37
CA GLU A 77 -16.17 7.00 5.06
C GLU A 77 -15.92 7.69 6.41
N ILE A 78 -14.92 7.22 7.17
CA ILE A 78 -14.55 7.85 8.44
C ILE A 78 -14.09 9.29 8.19
N LYS A 79 -13.20 9.50 7.20
CA LYS A 79 -12.69 10.84 6.88
C LYS A 79 -13.78 11.79 6.42
N GLU A 80 -14.77 11.32 5.67
CA GLU A 80 -15.90 12.14 5.20
C GLU A 80 -16.82 12.63 6.33
N LYS A 81 -16.82 11.96 7.48
CA LYS A 81 -17.59 12.37 8.67
C LYS A 81 -16.82 13.30 9.61
N LEU A 82 -15.54 13.55 9.33
CA LEU A 82 -14.64 14.29 10.22
C LEU A 82 -14.25 15.64 9.60
N PRO A 83 -13.92 16.64 10.44
CA PRO A 83 -13.32 17.88 9.99
C PRO A 83 -12.11 17.71 9.05
N ASP A 84 -11.90 18.67 8.15
CA ASP A 84 -10.83 18.62 7.15
C ASP A 84 -9.43 18.57 7.76
N ASP A 85 -9.23 19.17 8.93
CA ASP A 85 -7.96 19.20 9.66
C ASP A 85 -7.56 17.85 10.27
N ILE A 86 -8.47 16.86 10.30
CA ILE A 86 -8.14 15.52 10.79
C ILE A 86 -7.49 14.67 9.71
N SER A 87 -6.21 14.33 9.83
CA SER A 87 -5.51 13.58 8.79
C SER A 87 -5.93 12.10 8.74
N TYR A 88 -5.70 11.44 7.59
CA TYR A 88 -5.79 9.98 7.51
C TYR A 88 -4.80 9.27 8.44
N GLY A 89 -3.67 9.89 8.78
CA GLY A 89 -2.72 9.38 9.77
C GLY A 89 -3.31 9.38 11.17
N GLU A 90 -3.97 10.48 11.57
CA GLU A 90 -4.65 10.60 12.85
C GLU A 90 -5.76 9.55 13.01
N ILE A 91 -6.59 9.37 11.97
CA ILE A 91 -7.60 8.29 11.94
C ILE A 91 -6.95 6.92 12.17
N LYS A 92 -5.83 6.65 11.49
CA LYS A 92 -5.12 5.38 11.64
C LYS A 92 -4.53 5.19 13.05
N TYR A 93 -4.11 6.25 13.74
CA TYR A 93 -3.63 6.13 15.12
C TYR A 93 -4.72 5.61 16.05
N VAL A 94 -5.91 6.21 15.99
CA VAL A 94 -7.06 5.81 16.81
C VAL A 94 -7.47 4.38 16.48
N LEU A 95 -7.65 4.07 15.18
CA LEU A 95 -7.99 2.71 14.74
C LEU A 95 -6.93 1.67 15.15
N THR A 96 -5.64 2.03 15.18
CA THR A 96 -4.56 1.18 15.69
C THR A 96 -4.74 0.93 17.19
N ALA A 97 -5.00 1.98 17.97
CA ALA A 97 -5.15 1.87 19.42
C ALA A 97 -6.34 0.99 19.84
N ILE A 98 -7.48 1.12 19.15
CA ILE A 98 -8.69 0.32 19.42
C ILE A 98 -8.72 -1.04 18.69
N GLY A 99 -7.63 -1.41 18.00
CA GLY A 99 -7.51 -2.69 17.31
C GLY A 99 -8.40 -2.87 16.08
N ARG A 100 -8.99 -1.78 15.56
CA ARG A 100 -9.88 -1.79 14.37
C ARG A 100 -9.14 -1.51 13.06
N LEU A 101 -7.88 -1.07 13.11
CA LEU A 101 -7.10 -0.91 11.90
C LEU A 101 -6.73 -2.29 11.32
N LYS A 102 -7.47 -2.72 10.30
CA LYS A 102 -7.14 -3.91 9.52
C LYS A 102 -5.80 -3.67 8.81
N GLN A 103 -4.72 -4.26 9.32
CA GLN A 103 -3.49 -4.32 8.55
C GLN A 103 -3.75 -5.19 7.32
N LYS A 104 -3.49 -4.66 6.12
CA LYS A 104 -3.38 -5.53 4.95
C LYS A 104 -2.25 -6.50 5.24
N LYS A 105 -2.57 -7.78 5.47
CA LYS A 105 -1.54 -8.82 5.62
C LYS A 105 -0.63 -8.71 4.41
N ASN A 106 0.65 -8.44 4.66
CA ASN A 106 1.66 -8.41 3.61
C ASN A 106 2.07 -9.84 3.29
N THR A 107 1.10 -10.61 2.77
CA THR A 107 1.24 -12.03 2.45
C THR A 107 2.25 -12.21 1.32
N ALA A 108 2.93 -13.35 1.28
CA ALA A 108 3.89 -13.63 0.21
C ALA A 108 3.21 -13.57 -1.17
N ILE A 109 2.00 -14.14 -1.28
CA ILE A 109 1.16 -14.03 -2.48
C ILE A 109 0.79 -12.58 -2.82
N GLY A 110 0.44 -11.75 -1.83
CA GLY A 110 0.08 -10.35 -2.04
C GLY A 110 1.23 -9.54 -2.60
N LYS A 111 2.45 -9.77 -2.09
CA LYS A 111 3.68 -9.17 -2.64
C LYS A 111 3.92 -9.61 -4.08
N ALA A 112 3.81 -10.91 -4.35
CA ALA A 112 4.04 -11.45 -5.69
C ALA A 112 3.05 -10.90 -6.72
N ILE A 113 1.75 -10.85 -6.37
CA ILE A 113 0.70 -10.23 -7.18
C ILE A 113 1.02 -8.77 -7.47
N ASN A 114 1.36 -7.97 -6.46
CA ASN A 114 1.63 -6.54 -6.65
C ASN A 114 2.84 -6.30 -7.58
N VAL A 115 3.91 -7.09 -7.41
CA VAL A 115 5.10 -7.01 -8.27
C VAL A 115 4.75 -7.42 -9.70
N TYR A 116 3.96 -8.48 -9.88
CA TYR A 116 3.51 -8.92 -11.21
C TYR A 116 2.63 -7.86 -11.86
N MET A 117 1.61 -7.35 -11.14
CA MET A 117 0.69 -6.36 -11.67
C MET A 117 1.41 -5.12 -12.16
N GLY A 118 2.31 -4.57 -11.33
CA GLY A 118 3.03 -3.34 -11.65
C GLY A 118 4.04 -3.46 -12.79
N ASN A 119 4.49 -4.66 -13.16
CA ASN A 119 5.56 -4.85 -14.14
C ASN A 119 5.16 -5.63 -15.41
N TYR A 120 4.14 -6.49 -15.30
CA TYR A 120 3.75 -7.46 -16.33
C TYR A 120 2.26 -7.40 -16.69
N CYS A 121 1.41 -6.67 -15.96
CA CYS A 121 -0.03 -6.64 -16.22
C CYS A 121 -0.54 -5.22 -16.52
N SER A 122 -0.68 -4.35 -15.52
CA SER A 122 -1.45 -3.10 -15.64
C SER A 122 -0.89 -2.15 -16.70
N ARG A 123 0.43 -2.17 -16.92
CA ARG A 123 1.08 -1.35 -17.95
C ARG A 123 0.74 -1.77 -19.39
N LYS A 124 0.36 -3.03 -19.61
CA LYS A 124 0.00 -3.52 -20.96
C LYS A 124 -1.39 -3.08 -21.36
N CYS A 125 -2.31 -3.05 -20.39
CA CYS A 125 -3.70 -2.71 -20.59
C CYS A 125 -4.01 -1.27 -20.12
N PHE A 126 -3.03 -0.35 -20.12
CA PHE A 126 -3.18 0.96 -19.47
C PHE A 126 -4.33 1.80 -20.04
N ASN A 127 -4.68 1.58 -21.31
CA ASN A 127 -5.82 2.19 -22.01
C ASN A 127 -7.16 1.49 -21.77
N HIS A 128 -7.17 0.36 -21.05
CA HIS A 128 -8.32 -0.53 -20.89
C HIS A 128 -8.66 -0.69 -19.41
N PRO A 129 -9.26 0.34 -18.79
CA PRO A 129 -9.57 0.34 -17.36
C PRO A 129 -10.54 -0.78 -16.96
N ASP A 130 -11.44 -1.18 -17.87
CA ASP A 130 -12.36 -2.31 -17.71
C ASP A 130 -11.60 -3.65 -17.63
N ILE A 131 -10.61 -3.86 -18.49
CA ILE A 131 -9.76 -5.06 -18.46
C ILE A 131 -8.92 -5.09 -17.17
N ILE A 132 -8.38 -3.94 -16.76
CA ILE A 132 -7.60 -3.82 -15.52
C ILE A 132 -8.48 -4.19 -14.31
N GLU A 133 -9.71 -3.68 -14.25
CA GLU A 133 -10.64 -3.94 -13.16
C GLU A 133 -10.99 -5.44 -13.07
N GLU A 134 -11.31 -6.08 -14.20
CA GLU A 134 -11.59 -7.52 -14.23
C GLU A 134 -10.38 -8.36 -13.75
N CYS A 135 -9.17 -8.00 -14.18
CA CYS A 135 -7.96 -8.68 -13.73
C CYS A 135 -7.71 -8.45 -12.23
N SER A 136 -7.96 -7.23 -11.75
CA SER A 136 -7.82 -6.86 -10.33
C SER A 136 -8.73 -7.72 -9.44
N GLN A 137 -9.98 -7.90 -9.84
CA GLN A 137 -10.93 -8.76 -9.11
C GLN A 137 -10.48 -10.22 -9.03
N LYS A 138 -9.94 -10.77 -10.13
CA LYS A 138 -9.38 -12.13 -10.13
C LYS A 138 -8.14 -12.25 -9.24
N PHE A 139 -7.26 -11.25 -9.23
CA PHE A 139 -6.12 -11.22 -8.32
C PHE A 139 -6.53 -11.09 -6.86
N ASP A 140 -7.59 -10.35 -6.55
CA ASP A 140 -8.13 -10.25 -5.20
C ASP A 140 -8.72 -11.58 -4.72
N ALA A 141 -9.48 -12.28 -5.58
CA ALA A 141 -9.96 -13.63 -5.31
C ALA A 141 -8.79 -14.61 -5.05
N LEU A 142 -7.75 -14.56 -5.90
CA LEU A 142 -6.54 -15.36 -5.71
C LEU A 142 -5.85 -15.04 -4.38
N ARG A 143 -5.67 -13.76 -4.06
CA ARG A 143 -5.05 -13.31 -2.81
C ARG A 143 -5.78 -13.85 -1.58
N ASN A 144 -7.11 -13.89 -1.62
CA ASN A 144 -7.92 -14.43 -0.52
C ASN A 144 -7.76 -15.95 -0.41
N SER A 145 -7.80 -16.67 -1.53
CA SER A 145 -7.68 -18.14 -1.57
C SER A 145 -6.30 -18.65 -1.11
N MET A 146 -5.24 -17.88 -1.35
CA MET A 146 -3.85 -18.24 -1.04
C MET A 146 -3.27 -17.39 0.10
N SER A 147 -4.11 -16.81 0.95
CA SER A 147 -3.67 -15.79 1.92
C SER A 147 -2.63 -16.27 2.95
N SER A 148 -2.54 -17.59 3.17
CA SER A 148 -1.53 -18.21 4.04
C SER A 148 -0.34 -18.83 3.29
N ALA A 149 -0.32 -18.81 1.95
CA ALA A 149 0.76 -19.40 1.17
C ALA A 149 2.05 -18.59 1.29
N ASP A 150 3.17 -19.28 1.53
CA ASP A 150 4.52 -18.72 1.42
C ASP A 150 5.07 -19.04 0.03
N ILE A 151 5.09 -18.04 -0.85
CA ILE A 151 5.46 -18.20 -2.26
C ILE A 151 6.39 -17.06 -2.68
N SER A 152 7.50 -17.40 -3.33
CA SER A 152 8.40 -16.43 -3.92
C SER A 152 7.79 -15.82 -5.19
N PHE A 153 8.25 -14.62 -5.56
CA PHE A 153 7.86 -14.03 -6.84
C PHE A 153 8.25 -14.92 -8.04
N LYS A 154 9.36 -15.67 -7.95
CA LYS A 154 9.81 -16.56 -9.02
C LYS A 154 8.80 -17.69 -9.26
N GLU A 155 8.33 -18.33 -8.19
CA GLU A 155 7.30 -19.38 -8.26
C GLU A 155 5.99 -18.83 -8.80
N PHE A 156 5.51 -17.72 -8.23
CA PHE A 156 4.28 -17.06 -8.69
C PHE A 156 4.34 -16.71 -10.19
N ASN A 157 5.47 -16.12 -10.64
CA ASN A 157 5.65 -15.79 -12.04
C ASN A 157 5.71 -17.06 -12.91
N GLY A 158 6.28 -18.16 -12.42
CA GLY A 158 6.22 -19.47 -13.08
C GLY A 158 4.79 -19.95 -13.28
N MET A 159 3.97 -19.92 -12.22
CA MET A 159 2.55 -20.31 -12.28
C MET A 159 1.75 -19.47 -13.29
N MET A 160 2.01 -18.16 -13.36
CA MET A 160 1.41 -17.27 -14.36
C MET A 160 1.85 -17.62 -15.79
N LYS A 161 3.12 -18.01 -15.98
CA LYS A 161 3.67 -18.38 -17.29
C LYS A 161 3.15 -19.72 -17.78
N ASN A 162 3.02 -20.68 -16.87
CA ASN A 162 2.62 -22.06 -17.16
C ASN A 162 1.09 -22.27 -17.18
N ASP A 163 0.30 -21.20 -17.14
CA ASP A 163 -1.17 -21.25 -17.12
C ASP A 163 -1.80 -21.99 -15.92
N GLU A 164 -1.04 -22.15 -14.84
CA GLU A 164 -1.55 -22.63 -13.53
C GLU A 164 -2.44 -21.55 -12.88
N ILE A 165 -2.15 -20.28 -13.13
CA ILE A 165 -2.99 -19.13 -12.73
C ILE A 165 -3.47 -18.40 -13.99
N LYS A 166 -4.79 -18.43 -14.23
CA LYS A 166 -5.43 -17.82 -15.40
C LYS A 166 -6.11 -16.50 -15.07
N VAL A 167 -5.32 -15.43 -15.01
CA VAL A 167 -5.84 -14.06 -14.82
C VAL A 167 -5.74 -13.24 -16.11
N CYS A 168 -4.55 -13.22 -16.73
CA CYS A 168 -4.28 -12.44 -17.93
C CYS A 168 -4.98 -13.07 -19.15
N LYS A 169 -5.66 -12.24 -19.96
CA LYS A 169 -6.32 -12.65 -21.22
C LYS A 169 -5.40 -12.61 -22.44
N LEU A 170 -4.23 -11.99 -22.32
CA LEU A 170 -3.25 -11.95 -23.40
C LEU A 170 -2.66 -13.35 -23.64
N ASP A 171 -2.21 -13.59 -24.87
CA ASP A 171 -1.49 -14.81 -25.22
C ASP A 171 -0.18 -14.96 -24.42
N TYR A 172 0.45 -16.14 -24.53
CA TYR A 172 1.65 -16.45 -23.78
C TYR A 172 2.76 -15.40 -24.00
N ASP A 173 3.05 -15.07 -25.26
CA ASP A 173 4.15 -14.17 -25.63
C ASP A 173 3.93 -12.78 -25.07
N ASP A 174 2.70 -12.25 -25.16
CA ASP A 174 2.37 -10.94 -24.63
C ASP A 174 2.27 -10.95 -23.12
N ARG A 175 1.79 -12.02 -22.49
CA ARG A 175 1.69 -12.15 -21.02
C ARG A 175 3.04 -12.13 -20.32
N ILE A 176 4.09 -12.73 -20.90
CA ILE A 176 5.40 -12.82 -20.25
C ILE A 176 6.27 -11.57 -20.43
N ARG A 177 5.96 -10.70 -21.39
CA ARG A 177 6.75 -9.50 -21.69
C ARG A 177 6.74 -8.51 -20.51
N TYR A 178 7.89 -7.92 -20.23
CA TYR A 178 8.04 -6.87 -19.23
C TYR A 178 7.84 -5.50 -19.89
N VAL A 179 7.06 -4.62 -19.28
CA VAL A 179 6.87 -3.23 -19.75
C VAL A 179 7.57 -2.29 -18.77
N SER A 180 8.70 -1.71 -19.19
CA SER A 180 9.40 -0.70 -18.40
C SER A 180 8.61 0.61 -18.35
N TRP A 181 8.88 1.47 -17.38
CA TRP A 181 8.29 2.82 -17.32
C TRP A 181 8.59 3.65 -18.58
N LYS A 182 9.80 3.53 -19.13
CA LYS A 182 10.18 4.20 -20.38
C LYS A 182 9.31 3.74 -21.55
N HIS A 183 9.05 2.44 -21.64
CA HIS A 183 8.19 1.89 -22.69
C HIS A 183 6.72 2.28 -22.46
N LEU A 184 6.23 2.23 -21.22
CA LEU A 184 4.87 2.71 -20.93
C LEU A 184 4.69 4.17 -21.35
N GLY A 185 5.64 5.06 -21.04
CA GLY A 185 5.60 6.46 -21.49
C GLY A 185 5.52 6.57 -23.01
N TYR A 186 6.32 5.79 -23.74
CA TYR A 186 6.26 5.71 -25.21
C TYR A 186 4.86 5.32 -25.74
N LEU A 187 4.18 4.36 -25.08
CA LEU A 187 2.83 3.91 -25.43
C LEU A 187 1.79 4.99 -25.15
N MET A 188 1.87 5.61 -23.97
CA MET A 188 0.96 6.67 -23.53
C MET A 188 1.05 7.90 -24.46
N ASP A 189 2.26 8.33 -24.81
CA ASP A 189 2.48 9.48 -25.69
C ASP A 189 1.86 9.28 -27.08
N ARG A 190 1.76 8.02 -27.53
CA ARG A 190 1.19 7.65 -28.83
C ARG A 190 -0.24 7.13 -28.75
N ASN A 191 -0.81 7.05 -27.54
CA ASN A 191 -2.08 6.40 -27.28
C ASN A 191 -2.21 5.04 -27.99
N THR A 192 -1.17 4.22 -27.91
CA THR A 192 -1.09 2.92 -28.59
C THR A 192 -1.12 1.79 -27.59
N ASP A 193 -1.93 0.77 -27.86
CA ASP A 193 -1.99 -0.39 -26.98
C ASP A 193 -0.76 -1.26 -27.13
N PHE A 194 -0.40 -1.93 -26.03
CA PHE A 194 0.75 -2.82 -25.99
C PHE A 194 0.66 -3.94 -27.04
N TRP A 195 -0.53 -4.49 -27.27
CA TRP A 195 -0.78 -5.58 -28.23
C TRP A 195 -0.92 -5.12 -29.67
N ASP A 196 -1.04 -3.82 -29.94
CA ASP A 196 -1.08 -3.27 -31.30
C ASP A 196 0.32 -3.14 -31.89
N LEU A 197 1.35 -3.12 -31.03
CA LEU A 197 2.75 -3.05 -31.45
C LEU A 197 3.31 -4.40 -31.92
N LYS A 198 2.51 -5.27 -32.56
CA LYS A 198 3.01 -6.57 -33.05
C LYS A 198 4.16 -6.34 -34.05
N GLY A 199 5.37 -6.56 -33.55
CA GLY A 199 6.67 -6.48 -34.20
C GLY A 199 7.71 -7.19 -33.36
#